data_AF-B7Z2R5-F1
#
_entry.id   AF-B7Z2R5-F1
#
_cell.length_a   1.000
_cell.length_b   1.000
_cell.length_c   1.000
_cell.angle_alpha   90.00
_cell.angle_beta   90.00
_cell.angle_gamma   90.00
#
_symmetry.space_group_name_H-M   'P 1'
#
loop_
_entity.id
_entity.type
_entity.pdbx_description
1 polymer ?
#
loop_
_entity_poly.entity_id
_entity_poly.type
_entity_poly.pdbx_seq_one_letter_code
_entity_poly.pdbx_strand_id
1 'polypeptide(L)'
;MNYQEAAIYLQEGENNDKFFTHPKDAKALAAYLFAHNHLFYLMELATALLLLLLSLCEAPAVPALRLGIYVHATLELFALMVVVFELCMKLRWLGLHTFIRHKRTMVKTSVLVVQFVEAIVVLVRQMSHVRVTRALRCIFLVDCRYCGGVRRNLRQIFQSLPPFMDILLLLLFFMIIFAILGFYLFSPNPSDPYFSTLENSIVSLFVLLTTANFPDVMMPSYSRNPWSCVFFIVYLSIELYFIMNLLLAVVFDTFNDIEKRKFKSLLLHKRTAIQHAYRLLISQRRPAGISYRQFEGLMRFYKPRMSARERYLTFKALNQNNTPLLSLKDFYDIYEVAALKWKAKKNREHWFDELPRTALLIFKGINILVKSKAFQYFMYLVVAVNGVWILVETFMLKGGNFFSKHVPWSYLVFLTIYGVELFLKVAGLGPVEYLSSGWNLFDFSVTVFAFLGLLALALNMEPFYFIVVLRPLQLLRLFKLKERYRNVLDTMFELLPRMARYCQPPPWPAGPGAVWQCPVGAGAEWQSGERSSTKDCNRGPDGAPRSLES
;
A
#
# COMPACT_ATOMS: atom_id res chain seq x y z
N MET A 1 34.47 -7.43 -12.72
CA MET A 1 34.44 -6.65 -11.46
C MET A 1 33.64 -5.37 -11.62
N ASN A 2 34.04 -4.41 -12.47
CA ASN A 2 33.33 -3.12 -12.57
C ASN A 2 31.81 -3.24 -12.86
N TYR A 3 31.38 -4.15 -13.75
CA TYR A 3 29.94 -4.34 -14.02
C TYR A 3 29.14 -4.80 -12.79
N GLN A 4 29.75 -5.65 -11.97
CA GLN A 4 29.12 -6.17 -10.75
C GLN A 4 29.07 -5.09 -9.67
N GLU A 5 30.14 -4.31 -9.52
CA GLU A 5 30.20 -3.19 -8.59
C GLU A 5 29.21 -2.08 -8.96
N ALA A 6 29.09 -1.72 -10.25
CA ALA A 6 28.08 -0.76 -10.72
C ALA A 6 26.65 -1.26 -10.48
N ALA A 7 26.40 -2.57 -10.64
CA ALA A 7 25.10 -3.17 -10.31
C ALA A 7 24.79 -3.09 -8.81
N ILE A 8 25.80 -3.27 -7.95
CA ILE A 8 25.66 -3.14 -6.49
C ILE A 8 25.32 -1.69 -6.12
N TYR A 9 25.96 -0.68 -6.72
CA TYR A 9 25.59 0.72 -6.46
C TYR A 9 24.12 1.02 -6.78
N LEU A 10 23.60 0.48 -7.89
CA LEU A 10 22.19 0.64 -8.26
C LEU A 10 21.27 -0.09 -7.26
N GLN A 11 21.64 -1.29 -6.82
CA GLN A 11 20.89 -2.03 -5.79
C GLN A 11 20.90 -1.30 -4.44
N GLU A 12 22.04 -0.79 -3.99
CA GLU A 12 22.17 0.02 -2.77
C GLU A 12 21.33 1.30 -2.85
N GLY A 13 21.34 1.97 -4.02
CA GLY A 13 20.51 3.14 -4.29
C GLY A 13 19.01 2.85 -4.26
N GLU A 14 18.58 1.71 -4.82
CA GLU A 14 17.18 1.27 -4.77
C GLU A 14 16.73 0.92 -3.34
N ASN A 15 17.60 0.24 -2.59
CA ASN A 15 17.34 -0.20 -1.21
C ASN A 15 17.43 0.95 -0.18
N ASN A 16 18.03 2.07 -0.56
CA ASN A 16 18.40 3.17 0.33
C ASN A 16 19.39 2.72 1.42
N ASP A 17 20.42 1.97 1.00
CA ASP A 17 21.55 1.56 1.82
C ASP A 17 22.68 2.59 1.75
N LYS A 18 23.45 2.73 2.83
CA LYS A 18 24.47 3.77 2.90
C LYS A 18 25.74 3.33 2.15
N PHE A 19 26.25 4.17 1.25
CA PHE A 19 27.44 3.85 0.44
C PHE A 19 28.75 3.66 1.22
N PHE A 20 28.82 4.02 2.51
CA PHE A 20 30.04 3.80 3.30
C PHE A 20 30.29 2.31 3.58
N THR A 21 29.27 1.44 3.46
CA THR A 21 29.37 -0.02 3.61
C THR A 21 29.56 -0.74 2.29
N HIS A 22 29.91 -0.03 1.23
CA HIS A 22 30.09 -0.60 -0.09
C HIS A 22 31.22 -1.66 -0.09
N PRO A 23 30.98 -2.88 -0.60
CA PRO A 23 31.96 -3.97 -0.53
C PRO A 23 33.14 -3.73 -1.49
N LYS A 24 34.34 -3.53 -0.93
CA LYS A 24 35.59 -3.39 -1.71
C LYS A 24 36.35 -4.70 -1.88
N ASP A 25 36.33 -5.55 -0.85
CA ASP A 25 37.07 -6.82 -0.82
C ASP A 25 36.19 -8.00 -1.26
N ALA A 26 36.81 -9.05 -1.80
CA ALA A 26 36.10 -10.29 -2.17
C ALA A 26 35.34 -10.92 -0.98
N LYS A 27 35.89 -10.84 0.23
CA LYS A 27 35.23 -11.31 1.46
C LYS A 27 33.98 -10.49 1.79
N ALA A 28 34.06 -9.17 1.65
CA ALA A 28 32.93 -8.27 1.88
C ALA A 28 31.84 -8.44 0.80
N LEU A 29 32.25 -8.66 -0.45
CA LEU A 29 31.36 -8.96 -1.57
C LEU A 29 30.58 -10.26 -1.33
N ALA A 30 31.25 -11.33 -0.91
CA ALA A 30 30.58 -12.60 -0.59
C ALA A 30 29.55 -12.43 0.55
N ALA A 31 29.90 -11.66 1.59
CA ALA A 31 28.98 -11.36 2.70
C ALA A 31 27.79 -10.51 2.23
N TYR A 32 28.02 -9.50 1.38
CA TYR A 32 26.97 -8.67 0.79
C TYR A 32 25.98 -9.49 -0.03
N LEU A 33 26.49 -10.33 -0.94
CA LEU A 33 25.66 -11.17 -1.81
C LEU A 33 24.85 -12.20 -1.01
N PHE A 34 25.41 -12.73 0.08
CA PHE A 34 24.69 -13.63 0.99
C PHE A 34 23.53 -12.90 1.69
N ALA A 35 23.79 -11.72 2.26
CA ALA A 35 22.80 -10.93 2.98
C ALA A 35 21.70 -10.34 2.08
N HIS A 36 21.99 -10.10 0.80
CA HIS A 36 21.06 -9.52 -0.17
C HIS A 36 20.31 -10.56 -1.02
N ASN A 37 20.33 -11.82 -0.60
CA ASN A 37 19.58 -12.86 -1.28
C ASN A 37 18.09 -12.85 -0.88
N HIS A 38 17.21 -13.16 -1.84
CA HIS A 38 15.77 -13.27 -1.57
C HIS A 38 15.44 -14.32 -0.50
N LEU A 39 16.23 -15.41 -0.42
CA LEU A 39 16.06 -16.43 0.63
C LEU A 39 16.34 -15.86 2.02
N PHE A 40 17.35 -14.98 2.15
CA PHE A 40 17.65 -14.33 3.42
C PHE A 40 16.51 -13.39 3.84
N TYR A 41 15.97 -12.60 2.91
CA TYR A 41 14.81 -11.75 3.20
C TYR A 41 13.55 -12.53 3.54
N LEU A 42 13.35 -13.70 2.92
CA LEU A 42 12.24 -14.58 3.24
C LEU A 42 12.39 -15.19 4.64
N MET A 43 13.60 -15.62 4.99
CA MET A 43 13.92 -16.14 6.32
C MET A 43 13.65 -15.08 7.40
N GLU A 44 14.06 -13.82 7.20
CA GLU A 44 13.75 -12.73 8.13
C GLU A 44 12.25 -12.56 8.35
N LEU A 45 11.48 -12.54 7.25
CA LEU A 45 10.03 -12.35 7.32
C LEU A 45 9.34 -13.55 7.99
N ALA A 46 9.73 -14.77 7.64
CA ALA A 46 9.15 -15.99 8.19
C ALA A 46 9.42 -16.11 9.70
N THR A 47 10.65 -15.85 10.14
CA THR A 47 11.01 -15.88 11.57
C THR A 47 10.25 -14.83 12.37
N ALA A 48 10.16 -13.60 11.85
CA ALA A 48 9.40 -12.54 12.51
C ALA A 48 7.89 -12.86 12.58
N LEU A 49 7.30 -13.37 11.48
CA LEU A 49 5.90 -13.77 11.46
C LEU A 49 5.64 -14.92 12.43
N LEU A 50 6.54 -15.91 12.48
CA LEU A 50 6.45 -17.03 13.40
C LEU A 50 6.48 -16.56 14.86
N LEU A 51 7.38 -15.64 15.23
CA LEU A 51 7.44 -15.07 16.59
C LEU A 51 6.16 -14.32 16.99
N LEU A 52 5.52 -13.62 16.05
CA LEU A 52 4.24 -12.94 16.28
C LEU A 52 3.09 -13.95 16.40
N LEU A 53 3.02 -14.92 15.49
CA LEU A 53 1.97 -15.94 15.49
C LEU A 53 2.08 -16.89 16.68
N LEU A 54 3.27 -17.11 17.23
CA LEU A 54 3.46 -17.90 18.45
C LEU A 54 2.66 -17.33 19.62
N SER A 55 2.44 -16.01 19.65
CA SER A 55 1.59 -15.35 20.66
C SER A 55 0.14 -15.86 20.68
N LEU A 56 -0.36 -16.46 19.59
CA LEU A 56 -1.71 -17.06 19.54
C LEU A 56 -1.80 -18.38 20.33
N CYS A 57 -0.67 -19.10 20.44
CA CYS A 57 -0.58 -20.40 21.10
C CYS A 57 -0.16 -20.28 22.58
N GLU A 58 0.40 -19.13 22.96
CA GLU A 58 0.84 -18.82 24.32
C GLU A 58 -0.30 -18.26 25.18
N ALA A 59 -0.24 -18.43 26.51
CA ALA A 59 -1.26 -17.88 27.40
C ALA A 59 -1.33 -16.33 27.33
N PRO A 60 -2.53 -15.71 27.22
CA PRO A 60 -3.85 -16.32 27.02
C PRO A 60 -4.04 -16.83 25.58
N ALA A 61 -4.13 -18.15 25.42
CA ALA A 61 -4.16 -18.79 24.11
C ALA A 61 -5.59 -18.93 23.60
N VAL A 62 -5.74 -18.94 22.27
CA VAL A 62 -6.98 -19.40 21.64
C VAL A 62 -7.17 -20.88 22.03
N PRO A 63 -8.32 -21.30 22.61
CA PRO A 63 -8.47 -22.65 23.16
C PRO A 63 -8.11 -23.79 22.20
N ALA A 64 -8.39 -23.61 20.90
CA ALA A 64 -8.09 -24.59 19.85
C ALA A 64 -6.59 -24.71 19.49
N LEU A 65 -5.77 -23.70 19.80
CA LEU A 65 -4.35 -23.59 19.42
C LEU A 65 -3.40 -23.68 20.62
N ARG A 66 -3.90 -24.08 21.79
CA ARG A 66 -3.11 -24.12 23.02
C ARG A 66 -2.03 -25.20 22.92
N LEU A 67 -0.76 -24.76 22.96
CA LEU A 67 0.40 -25.65 23.00
C LEU A 67 0.91 -25.84 24.44
N GLY A 68 1.57 -26.97 24.68
CA GLY A 68 2.29 -27.21 25.93
C GLY A 68 3.38 -26.16 26.18
N ILE A 69 3.72 -25.92 27.45
CA ILE A 69 4.67 -24.86 27.84
C ILE A 69 6.04 -25.08 27.21
N TYR A 70 6.53 -26.31 27.29
CA TYR A 70 7.76 -26.74 26.64
C TYR A 70 7.75 -26.49 25.13
N VAL A 71 6.65 -26.81 24.44
CA VAL A 71 6.57 -26.76 22.97
C VAL A 71 6.69 -25.32 22.47
N HIS A 72 5.94 -24.39 23.05
CA HIS A 72 6.04 -23.01 22.59
C HIS A 72 7.35 -22.35 23.05
N ALA A 73 7.89 -22.71 24.21
CA ALA A 73 9.18 -22.18 24.66
C ALA A 73 10.36 -22.65 23.78
N THR A 74 10.37 -23.90 23.33
CA THR A 74 11.40 -24.39 22.40
C THR A 74 11.26 -23.79 21.00
N LEU A 75 10.04 -23.59 20.51
CA LEU A 75 9.78 -22.87 19.25
C LEU A 75 10.24 -21.41 19.34
N GLU A 76 10.00 -20.74 20.47
CA GLU A 76 10.49 -19.38 20.73
C GLU A 76 12.02 -19.33 20.69
N LEU A 77 12.70 -20.22 21.42
CA LEU A 77 14.16 -20.29 21.42
C LEU A 77 14.73 -20.58 20.03
N PHE A 78 14.12 -21.51 19.28
CA PHE A 78 14.53 -21.79 17.91
C PHE A 78 14.43 -20.54 17.02
N ALA A 79 13.31 -19.82 17.08
CA ALA A 79 13.13 -18.59 16.31
C ALA A 79 14.14 -17.51 16.71
N LEU A 80 14.40 -17.33 18.00
CA LEU A 80 15.40 -16.38 18.49
C LEU A 80 16.82 -16.75 18.04
N MET A 81 17.16 -18.04 17.96
CA MET A 81 18.44 -18.49 17.41
C MET A 81 18.58 -18.19 15.91
N VAL A 82 17.51 -18.25 15.14
CA VAL A 82 17.52 -17.79 13.74
C VAL A 82 17.76 -16.29 13.67
N VAL A 83 17.16 -15.49 14.57
CA VAL A 83 17.43 -14.04 14.66
C VAL A 83 18.90 -13.75 15.04
N VAL A 84 19.50 -14.55 15.94
CA VAL A 84 20.95 -14.46 16.25
C VAL A 84 21.76 -14.68 14.97
N PHE A 85 21.46 -15.72 14.20
CA PHE A 85 22.14 -16.00 12.95
C PHE A 85 22.04 -14.84 11.94
N GLU A 86 20.86 -14.23 11.79
CA GLU A 86 20.67 -13.05 10.94
C GLU A 86 21.57 -11.88 11.36
N LEU A 87 21.64 -11.60 12.66
CA LEU A 87 22.43 -10.50 13.19
C LEU A 87 23.94 -10.76 13.05
N CYS A 88 24.39 -12.00 13.24
CA CYS A 88 25.78 -12.40 12.98
C CYS A 88 26.16 -12.20 11.51
N MET A 89 25.26 -12.52 10.58
CA MET A 89 25.50 -12.31 9.14
C MET A 89 25.52 -10.82 8.78
N LYS A 90 24.64 -10.00 9.38
CA LYS A 90 24.68 -8.54 9.22
C LYS A 90 25.95 -7.93 9.82
N LEU A 91 26.41 -8.42 10.97
CA LEU A 91 27.66 -7.98 11.59
C LEU A 91 28.86 -8.30 10.70
N ARG A 92 28.89 -9.49 10.08
CA ARG A 92 29.95 -9.89 9.13
C ARG A 92 30.00 -9.01 7.89
N TRP A 93 28.85 -8.53 7.40
CA TRP A 93 28.78 -7.61 6.27
C TRP A 93 29.13 -6.16 6.64
N LEU A 94 28.50 -5.60 7.68
CA LEU A 94 28.61 -4.18 8.02
C LEU A 94 29.91 -3.82 8.78
N GLY A 95 30.50 -4.79 9.48
CA GLY A 95 31.60 -4.58 10.41
C GLY A 95 31.14 -4.09 11.79
N LEU A 96 31.97 -4.32 12.81
CA LEU A 96 31.61 -4.14 14.22
C LEU A 96 31.33 -2.68 14.61
N HIS A 97 32.21 -1.76 14.20
CA HIS A 97 32.05 -0.34 14.53
C HIS A 97 30.75 0.27 13.96
N THR A 98 30.45 -0.05 12.70
CA THR A 98 29.21 0.38 12.03
C THR A 98 27.98 -0.25 12.66
N PHE A 99 28.05 -1.54 12.99
CA PHE A 99 26.95 -2.28 13.59
C PHE A 99 26.54 -1.69 14.95
N ILE A 100 27.51 -1.37 15.81
CA ILE A 100 27.28 -0.78 17.14
C ILE A 100 26.75 0.66 17.02
N ARG A 101 27.26 1.46 16.08
CA ARG A 101 26.81 2.85 15.91
C ARG A 101 25.37 2.94 15.37
N HIS A 102 24.87 1.89 14.74
CA HIS A 102 23.53 1.87 14.15
C HIS A 102 22.46 1.58 15.22
N LYS A 103 21.79 2.65 15.68
CA LYS A 103 20.79 2.60 16.77
C LYS A 103 19.74 1.49 16.63
N ARG A 104 19.24 1.23 15.42
CA ARG A 104 18.14 0.26 15.20
C ARG A 104 18.58 -1.18 15.44
N THR A 105 19.78 -1.56 14.98
CA THR A 105 20.33 -2.90 15.22
C THR A 105 20.64 -3.09 16.70
N MET A 106 21.09 -2.04 17.39
CA MET A 106 21.32 -2.08 18.83
C MET A 106 20.05 -2.30 19.65
N VAL A 107 18.93 -1.64 19.29
CA VAL A 107 17.64 -1.92 19.94
C VAL A 107 17.14 -3.35 19.61
N LYS A 108 17.34 -3.83 18.37
CA LYS A 108 17.00 -5.23 18.02
C LYS A 108 17.82 -6.23 18.85
N THR A 109 19.11 -5.98 19.07
CA THR A 109 19.98 -6.85 19.89
C THR A 109 19.61 -6.81 21.37
N SER A 110 19.25 -5.64 21.94
CA SER A 110 18.86 -5.57 23.35
C SER A 110 17.53 -6.29 23.61
N VAL A 111 16.54 -6.12 22.72
CA VAL A 111 15.26 -6.85 22.79
C VAL A 111 15.48 -8.36 22.64
N LEU A 112 16.36 -8.79 21.73
CA LEU A 112 16.72 -10.19 21.56
C LEU A 112 17.30 -10.79 22.85
N VAL A 113 18.22 -10.10 23.52
CA VAL A 113 18.82 -10.58 24.78
C VAL A 113 17.76 -10.73 25.86
N VAL A 114 16.88 -9.73 26.04
CA VAL A 114 15.80 -9.78 27.03
C VAL A 114 14.86 -10.96 26.76
N GLN A 115 14.42 -11.14 25.51
CA GLN A 115 13.51 -12.24 25.15
C GLN A 115 14.18 -13.62 25.26
N PHE A 116 15.47 -13.72 24.94
CA PHE A 116 16.21 -14.98 25.07
C PHE A 116 16.34 -15.41 26.53
N VAL A 117 16.67 -14.48 27.43
CA VAL A 117 16.72 -14.73 28.88
C VAL A 117 15.34 -15.15 29.39
N GLU A 118 14.28 -14.45 29.00
CA GLU A 118 12.92 -14.77 29.45
C GLU A 118 12.44 -16.13 28.93
N ALA A 119 12.73 -16.49 27.68
CA ALA A 119 12.40 -17.79 27.12
C ALA A 119 13.09 -18.94 27.88
N ILE A 120 14.36 -18.75 28.27
CA ILE A 120 15.07 -19.71 29.14
C ILE A 120 14.41 -19.79 30.52
N VAL A 121 14.07 -18.66 31.13
CA VAL A 121 13.41 -18.63 32.45
C VAL A 121 12.07 -19.37 32.42
N VAL A 122 11.26 -19.19 31.37
CA VAL A 122 9.99 -19.93 31.19
C VAL A 122 10.25 -21.42 31.01
N LEU A 123 11.26 -21.80 30.23
CA LEU A 123 11.62 -23.19 30.01
C LEU A 123 12.15 -23.87 31.29
N VAL A 124 12.83 -23.15 32.18
CA VAL A 124 13.31 -23.72 33.45
C VAL A 124 12.18 -23.79 34.49
N ARG A 125 11.40 -22.71 34.64
CA ARG A 125 10.38 -22.61 35.69
C ARG A 125 9.09 -23.38 35.40
N GLN A 126 8.85 -23.76 34.14
CA GLN A 126 7.62 -24.44 33.71
C GLN A 126 6.31 -23.72 34.03
N MET A 127 6.40 -22.43 34.32
CA MET A 127 5.29 -21.56 34.64
C MET A 127 5.44 -20.28 33.83
N SER A 128 4.38 -19.90 33.12
CA SER A 128 4.32 -18.61 32.43
C SER A 128 4.07 -17.51 33.45
N HIS A 129 5.06 -16.64 33.68
CA HIS A 129 4.87 -15.37 34.38
C HIS A 129 4.25 -14.33 33.44
N VAL A 130 3.97 -13.13 33.94
CA VAL A 130 3.42 -12.04 33.11
C VAL A 130 4.50 -11.57 32.13
N ARG A 131 4.39 -11.99 30.87
CA ARG A 131 5.39 -11.74 29.82
C ARG A 131 5.09 -10.47 29.03
N VAL A 132 5.36 -9.31 29.62
CA VAL A 132 5.12 -7.99 28.98
C VAL A 132 6.05 -7.76 27.78
N THR A 133 7.25 -8.34 27.80
CA THR A 133 8.28 -8.19 26.77
C THR A 133 7.88 -8.72 25.39
N ARG A 134 6.82 -9.54 25.31
CA ARG A 134 6.25 -10.01 24.04
C ARG A 134 5.80 -8.86 23.14
N ALA A 135 5.34 -7.75 23.73
CA ALA A 135 4.96 -6.54 22.98
C ALA A 135 6.13 -5.97 22.15
N LEU A 136 7.37 -6.24 22.54
CA LEU A 136 8.56 -5.80 21.81
C LEU A 136 8.86 -6.65 20.57
N ARG A 137 8.24 -7.83 20.39
CA ARG A 137 8.45 -8.71 19.21
C ARG A 137 8.12 -8.01 17.88
N CYS A 138 7.24 -7.01 17.89
CA CYS A 138 6.93 -6.18 16.72
C CYS A 138 8.18 -5.58 16.07
N ILE A 139 9.25 -5.34 16.83
CA ILE A 139 10.51 -4.81 16.29
C ILE A 139 11.14 -5.73 15.24
N PHE A 140 10.99 -7.05 15.38
CA PHE A 140 11.55 -8.01 14.44
C PHE A 140 10.89 -7.89 13.08
N LEU A 141 9.56 -7.75 13.05
CA LEU A 141 8.80 -7.56 11.81
C LEU A 141 9.07 -6.19 11.17
N VAL A 142 9.16 -5.13 11.98
CA VAL A 142 9.42 -3.76 11.50
C VAL A 142 10.84 -3.63 10.93
N ASP A 143 11.82 -4.40 11.42
CA ASP A 143 13.20 -4.36 10.93
C ASP A 143 13.42 -5.13 9.61
N CYS A 144 12.51 -6.05 9.24
CA CYS A 144 12.59 -6.85 8.01
C CYS A 144 12.72 -5.97 6.74
N ARG A 145 13.42 -6.50 5.72
CA ARG A 145 13.60 -5.79 4.44
C ARG A 145 12.29 -5.49 3.70
N TYR A 146 11.34 -6.42 3.68
CA TYR A 146 10.04 -6.26 3.01
C TYR A 146 9.15 -5.23 3.72
N CYS A 147 9.24 -5.12 5.04
CA CYS A 147 8.49 -4.17 5.88
C CYS A 147 9.12 -2.77 5.92
N GLY A 148 10.03 -2.45 5.01
CA GLY A 148 10.69 -1.14 4.96
C GLY A 148 9.73 0.04 4.79
N GLY A 149 8.56 -0.18 4.17
CA GLY A 149 7.47 0.81 4.10
C GLY A 149 6.84 1.09 5.46
N VAL A 150 6.38 0.04 6.16
CA VAL A 150 5.81 0.12 7.51
C VAL A 150 6.76 0.86 8.47
N ARG A 151 8.05 0.51 8.43
CA ARG A 151 9.08 1.16 9.23
C ARG A 151 9.24 2.66 8.94
N ARG A 152 9.12 3.07 7.68
CA ARG A 152 9.19 4.49 7.30
C ARG A 152 7.97 5.23 7.85
N ASN A 153 6.78 4.67 7.66
CA ASN A 153 5.52 5.25 8.13
C ASN A 153 5.51 5.41 9.66
N LEU A 154 5.86 4.36 10.42
CA LEU A 154 5.95 4.44 11.88
C LEU A 154 6.92 5.54 12.35
N ARG A 155 8.09 5.64 11.71
CA ARG A 155 9.06 6.69 12.04
C ARG A 155 8.50 8.08 11.76
N GLN A 156 7.75 8.26 10.67
CA GLN A 156 7.16 9.54 10.30
C GLN A 156 6.10 9.96 11.31
N ILE A 157 5.24 9.03 11.75
CA ILE A 157 4.23 9.25 12.81
C ILE A 157 4.90 9.71 14.12
N PHE A 158 5.98 9.05 14.55
CA PHE A 158 6.71 9.48 15.75
C PHE A 158 7.45 10.82 15.56
N GLN A 159 7.85 11.16 14.33
CA GLN A 159 8.51 12.44 14.03
C GLN A 159 7.52 13.61 13.95
N SER A 160 6.24 13.36 13.65
CA SER A 160 5.17 14.37 13.69
C SER A 160 4.58 14.56 15.09
N LEU A 161 5.02 13.80 16.09
CA LEU A 161 4.50 13.87 17.45
C LEU A 161 4.78 15.21 18.18
N PRO A 162 5.93 15.90 18.02
CA PRO A 162 6.18 17.11 18.81
C PRO A 162 5.16 18.24 18.59
N PRO A 163 4.82 18.66 17.34
CA PRO A 163 3.77 19.67 17.12
C PRO A 163 2.37 19.22 17.59
N PHE A 164 2.12 17.91 17.58
CA PHE A 164 0.88 17.34 18.10
C PHE A 164 0.76 17.53 19.62
N MET A 165 1.86 17.40 20.37
CA MET A 165 1.83 17.56 21.83
C MET A 165 1.43 18.97 22.27
N ASP A 166 1.83 20.02 21.51
CA ASP A 166 1.51 21.41 21.84
C ASP A 166 0.00 21.68 21.76
N ILE A 167 -0.66 21.20 20.70
CA ILE A 167 -2.11 21.37 20.51
C ILE A 167 -2.90 20.39 21.39
N LEU A 168 -2.38 19.18 21.63
CA LEU A 168 -2.97 18.26 22.59
C LEU A 168 -3.00 18.89 24.00
N LEU A 169 -1.95 19.61 24.40
CA LEU A 169 -1.93 20.33 25.67
C LEU A 169 -3.02 21.41 25.71
N LEU A 170 -3.20 22.17 24.63
CA LEU A 170 -4.29 23.15 24.52
C LEU A 170 -5.67 22.50 24.65
N LEU A 171 -5.87 21.35 24.00
CA LEU A 171 -7.11 20.58 24.09
C LEU A 171 -7.38 20.11 25.53
N LEU A 172 -6.38 19.51 26.19
CA LEU A 172 -6.53 19.04 27.57
C LEU A 172 -6.76 20.20 28.54
N PHE A 173 -6.19 21.38 28.27
CA PHE A 173 -6.40 22.58 29.07
C PHE A 173 -7.87 23.04 29.01
N PHE A 174 -8.46 23.16 27.83
CA PHE A 174 -9.88 23.52 27.71
C PHE A 174 -10.80 22.46 28.33
N MET A 175 -10.48 21.18 28.14
CA MET A 175 -11.26 20.08 28.71
C MET A 175 -11.30 20.14 30.23
N ILE A 176 -10.17 20.45 30.88
CA ILE A 176 -10.11 20.61 32.34
C ILE A 176 -10.94 21.82 32.79
N ILE A 177 -10.89 22.95 32.09
CA ILE A 177 -11.72 24.13 32.40
C ILE A 177 -13.21 23.79 32.33
N PHE A 178 -13.65 23.15 31.24
CA PHE A 178 -15.04 22.72 31.09
C PHE A 178 -15.43 21.64 32.10
N ALA A 179 -14.52 20.76 32.51
CA ALA A 179 -14.79 19.76 33.53
C ALA A 179 -15.03 20.41 34.91
N ILE A 180 -14.24 21.42 35.27
CA ILE A 180 -14.42 22.19 36.51
C ILE A 180 -15.74 22.97 36.45
N LEU A 181 -16.04 23.62 35.32
CA LEU A 181 -17.28 24.36 35.13
C LEU A 181 -18.52 23.44 35.18
N GLY A 182 -18.47 22.31 34.48
CA GLY A 182 -19.53 21.31 34.45
C GLY A 182 -19.77 20.67 35.81
N PHE A 183 -18.70 20.41 36.58
CA PHE A 183 -18.81 19.96 37.96
C PHE A 183 -19.56 20.98 38.82
N TYR A 184 -19.19 22.26 38.77
CA TYR A 184 -19.90 23.29 39.55
C TYR A 184 -21.36 23.46 39.12
N LEU A 185 -21.65 23.35 37.82
CA LEU A 185 -22.98 23.59 37.28
C LEU A 185 -23.96 22.42 37.50
N PHE A 186 -23.47 21.17 37.47
CA PHE A 186 -24.33 19.97 37.43
C PHE A 186 -24.17 19.03 38.63
N SER A 187 -23.13 19.17 39.46
CA SER A 187 -22.95 18.36 40.68
C SER A 187 -24.12 18.40 41.68
N PRO A 188 -24.87 19.51 41.84
CA PRO A 188 -26.01 19.53 42.77
C PRO A 188 -27.18 18.60 42.39
N ASN A 189 -27.17 18.01 41.19
CA ASN A 189 -28.26 17.17 40.72
C ASN A 189 -28.03 15.69 41.10
N PRO A 190 -28.81 15.10 42.02
CA PRO A 190 -28.61 13.72 42.45
C PRO A 190 -28.98 12.68 41.37
N SER A 191 -29.72 13.08 40.33
CA SER A 191 -30.05 12.22 39.19
C SER A 191 -28.91 12.07 38.17
N ASP A 192 -27.83 12.85 38.31
CA ASP A 192 -26.81 12.99 37.27
C ASP A 192 -25.54 12.25 37.70
N PRO A 193 -25.32 11.00 37.24
CA PRO A 193 -24.13 10.23 37.63
C PRO A 193 -22.83 10.78 36.99
N TYR A 194 -22.95 11.61 35.95
CA TYR A 194 -21.83 12.06 35.12
C TYR A 194 -20.97 13.16 35.77
N PHE A 195 -21.58 14.09 36.52
CA PHE A 195 -20.91 15.27 37.11
C PHE A 195 -20.85 15.21 38.64
N SER A 196 -20.93 14.02 39.23
CA SER A 196 -20.97 13.83 40.69
C SER A 196 -19.63 14.13 41.38
N THR A 197 -18.50 13.86 40.72
CA THR A 197 -17.14 14.11 41.20
C THR A 197 -16.31 14.75 40.09
N LEU A 198 -15.22 15.44 40.45
CA LEU A 198 -14.34 16.06 39.46
C LEU A 198 -13.76 15.03 38.47
N GLU A 199 -13.39 13.84 38.96
CA GLU A 199 -12.90 12.74 38.10
C GLU A 199 -13.96 12.28 37.11
N ASN A 200 -15.20 12.07 37.57
CA ASN A 200 -16.31 11.67 36.70
C ASN A 200 -16.61 12.72 35.64
N SER A 201 -16.52 14.02 35.99
CA SER A 201 -16.69 15.13 35.04
C SER A 201 -15.60 15.12 33.96
N ILE A 202 -14.34 14.94 34.34
CA ILE A 202 -13.21 14.86 33.40
C ILE A 202 -13.39 13.67 32.44
N VAL A 203 -13.69 12.49 32.98
CA VAL A 203 -13.90 11.28 32.16
C VAL A 203 -15.13 11.44 31.25
N SER A 204 -16.24 11.97 31.77
CA SER A 204 -17.46 12.17 31.00
C SER A 204 -17.26 13.14 29.84
N LEU A 205 -16.52 14.22 30.04
CA LEU A 205 -16.15 15.16 28.98
C LEU A 205 -15.12 14.57 28.01
N PHE A 206 -14.14 13.82 28.49
CA PHE A 206 -13.20 13.11 27.59
C PHE A 206 -13.93 12.12 26.67
N VAL A 207 -14.95 11.41 27.17
CA VAL A 207 -15.81 10.55 26.34
C VAL A 207 -16.69 11.39 25.41
N LEU A 208 -17.21 12.52 25.88
CA LEU A 208 -18.02 13.46 25.07
C LEU A 208 -17.21 14.09 23.92
N LEU A 209 -15.92 14.34 24.10
CA LEU A 209 -15.00 14.78 23.03
C LEU A 209 -15.02 13.81 21.84
N THR A 210 -15.18 12.52 22.10
CA THR A 210 -15.33 11.48 21.06
C THR A 210 -16.78 11.28 20.60
N THR A 211 -17.73 12.03 21.16
CA THR A 211 -19.19 11.94 20.92
C THR A 211 -19.81 10.58 21.25
N ALA A 212 -19.12 9.74 22.04
CA ALA A 212 -19.55 8.36 22.30
C ALA A 212 -20.72 8.26 23.30
N ASN A 213 -20.91 9.25 24.17
CA ASN A 213 -21.95 9.31 25.20
C ASN A 213 -22.96 10.46 24.98
N PHE A 214 -23.00 11.06 23.79
CA PHE A 214 -24.02 12.04 23.42
C PHE A 214 -25.20 11.32 22.74
N PRO A 215 -26.46 11.53 23.18
CA PRO A 215 -26.97 12.58 24.06
C PRO A 215 -26.98 12.26 25.56
N ASP A 216 -26.71 11.01 25.96
CA ASP A 216 -26.93 10.50 27.32
C ASP A 216 -26.31 11.34 28.44
N VAL A 217 -25.09 11.85 28.25
CA VAL A 217 -24.39 12.70 29.24
C VAL A 217 -25.10 14.04 29.51
N MET A 218 -25.88 14.53 28.55
CA MET A 218 -26.59 15.80 28.62
C MET A 218 -28.02 15.64 29.17
N MET A 219 -28.66 14.49 28.92
CA MET A 219 -30.09 14.29 29.17
C MET A 219 -30.54 14.59 30.61
N PRO A 220 -29.82 14.17 31.66
CA PRO A 220 -30.24 14.43 33.04
C PRO A 220 -30.26 15.92 33.39
N SER A 221 -29.26 16.68 32.94
CA SER A 221 -29.18 18.12 33.14
C SER A 221 -30.17 18.89 32.24
N TYR A 222 -30.40 18.41 31.02
CA TYR A 222 -31.37 18.98 30.08
C TYR A 222 -32.83 18.80 30.55
N SER A 223 -33.15 17.65 31.13
CA SER A 223 -34.48 17.38 31.71
C SER A 223 -34.81 18.32 32.86
N ARG A 224 -33.79 18.82 33.57
CA ARG A 224 -33.95 19.77 34.66
C ARG A 224 -34.09 21.19 34.13
N ASN A 225 -33.19 21.62 33.24
CA ASN A 225 -33.20 22.92 32.62
C ASN A 225 -32.86 22.81 31.12
N PRO A 226 -33.74 23.25 30.20
CA PRO A 226 -33.47 23.15 28.76
C PRO A 226 -32.25 23.98 28.33
N TRP A 227 -31.94 25.05 29.06
CA TRP A 227 -30.77 25.90 28.82
C TRP A 227 -29.43 25.22 29.11
N SER A 228 -29.41 24.11 29.85
CA SER A 228 -28.18 23.33 30.08
C SER A 228 -27.59 22.76 28.78
N CYS A 229 -28.39 22.65 27.71
CA CYS A 229 -27.91 22.28 26.37
C CYS A 229 -26.83 23.25 25.85
N VAL A 230 -26.88 24.53 26.23
CA VAL A 230 -25.91 25.55 25.79
C VAL A 230 -24.48 25.17 26.20
N PHE A 231 -24.29 24.62 27.41
CA PHE A 231 -22.98 24.17 27.87
C PHE A 231 -22.39 23.12 26.92
N PHE A 232 -23.17 22.09 26.57
CA PHE A 232 -22.73 20.99 25.70
C PHE A 232 -22.54 21.43 24.24
N ILE A 233 -23.40 22.31 23.73
CA ILE A 233 -23.26 22.87 22.38
C ILE A 233 -21.98 23.70 22.27
N VAL A 234 -21.71 24.57 23.25
CA VAL A 234 -20.48 25.39 23.27
C VAL A 234 -19.24 24.50 23.40
N TYR A 235 -19.28 23.52 24.29
CA TYR A 235 -18.22 22.52 24.47
C TYR A 235 -17.89 21.81 23.15
N LEU A 236 -18.89 21.23 22.47
CA LEU A 236 -18.68 20.52 21.19
C LEU A 236 -18.24 21.47 20.07
N SER A 237 -18.74 22.70 20.04
CA SER A 237 -18.32 23.69 19.04
C SER A 237 -16.84 24.03 19.17
N ILE A 238 -16.37 24.24 20.40
CA ILE A 238 -14.99 24.63 20.66
C ILE A 238 -14.06 23.41 20.60
N GLU A 239 -14.33 22.33 21.33
CA GLU A 239 -13.37 21.23 21.45
C GLU A 239 -13.38 20.29 20.25
N LEU A 240 -14.56 19.88 19.77
CA LEU A 240 -14.67 18.92 18.67
C LEU A 240 -14.50 19.62 17.31
N TYR A 241 -15.30 20.64 17.01
CA TYR A 241 -15.27 21.20 15.66
C TYR A 241 -14.09 22.16 15.42
N PHE A 242 -13.66 22.90 16.44
CA PHE A 242 -12.54 23.82 16.30
C PHE A 242 -11.20 23.16 16.66
N ILE A 243 -11.00 22.74 17.92
CA ILE A 243 -9.68 22.28 18.38
C ILE A 243 -9.29 20.93 17.75
N MET A 244 -10.17 19.92 17.71
CA MET A 244 -9.82 18.60 17.12
C MET A 244 -9.55 18.68 15.61
N ASN A 245 -10.31 19.49 14.87
CA ASN A 245 -10.06 19.69 13.44
C ASN A 245 -8.76 20.48 13.18
N LEU A 246 -8.44 21.47 14.03
CA LEU A 246 -7.16 22.17 14.00
C LEU A 246 -5.99 21.21 14.28
N LEU A 247 -6.13 20.34 15.28
CA LEU A 247 -5.15 19.31 15.62
C LEU A 247 -4.89 18.39 14.41
N LEU A 248 -5.95 17.89 13.77
CA LEU A 248 -5.83 17.04 12.58
C LEU A 248 -5.14 17.76 11.42
N ALA A 249 -5.46 19.03 11.19
CA ALA A 249 -4.83 19.84 10.15
C ALA A 249 -3.31 20.00 10.38
N VAL A 250 -2.90 20.38 11.59
CA VAL A 250 -1.47 20.56 11.91
C VAL A 250 -0.68 19.25 11.84
N VAL A 251 -1.28 18.14 12.30
CA VAL A 251 -0.65 16.82 12.15
C VAL A 251 -0.51 16.43 10.68
N PHE A 252 -1.52 16.69 9.87
CA PHE A 252 -1.49 16.38 8.45
C PHE A 252 -0.43 17.18 7.69
N ASP A 253 -0.35 18.50 7.93
CA ASP A 253 0.64 19.36 7.27
C ASP A 253 2.07 18.98 7.66
N THR A 254 2.32 18.75 8.94
CA THR A 254 3.64 18.32 9.43
C THR A 254 4.02 16.94 8.89
N PHE A 255 3.06 16.01 8.80
CA PHE A 255 3.26 14.69 8.19
C PHE A 255 3.63 14.80 6.71
N ASN A 256 2.90 15.61 5.94
CA ASN A 256 3.16 15.84 4.51
C ASN A 256 4.54 16.44 4.27
N ASP A 257 4.96 17.40 5.09
CA ASP A 257 6.30 18.00 4.99
C ASP A 257 7.42 16.99 5.29
N ILE A 258 7.22 16.13 6.29
CA ILE A 258 8.15 15.03 6.59
C ILE A 258 8.19 14.05 5.42
N GLU A 259 7.05 13.69 4.83
CA GLU A 259 6.98 12.80 3.67
C GLU A 259 7.70 13.40 2.45
N LYS A 260 7.43 14.67 2.14
CA LYS A 260 8.06 15.41 1.04
C LYS A 260 9.58 15.47 1.19
N ARG A 261 10.08 15.81 2.39
CA ARG A 261 11.53 15.81 2.69
C ARG A 261 12.13 14.40 2.56
N LYS A 262 11.40 13.38 3.01
CA LYS A 262 11.85 11.99 2.92
C LYS A 262 11.93 11.52 1.48
N PHE A 263 10.91 11.82 0.67
CA PHE A 263 10.87 11.50 -0.76
C PHE A 263 12.02 12.18 -1.52
N LYS A 264 12.25 13.48 -1.26
CA LYS A 264 13.42 14.21 -1.79
C LYS A 264 14.74 13.52 -1.44
N SER A 265 14.94 13.13 -0.18
CA SER A 265 16.14 12.42 0.25
C SER A 265 16.33 11.07 -0.45
N LEU A 266 15.25 10.31 -0.70
CA LEU A 266 15.30 9.04 -1.42
C LEU A 266 15.68 9.22 -2.89
N LEU A 267 15.12 10.22 -3.58
CA LEU A 267 15.47 10.54 -4.96
C LEU A 267 16.92 10.99 -5.10
N LEU A 268 17.40 11.86 -4.20
CA LEU A 268 18.80 12.32 -4.20
C LEU A 268 19.76 11.14 -3.99
N HIS A 269 19.42 10.21 -3.11
CA HIS A 269 20.23 9.02 -2.85
C HIS A 269 20.25 8.05 -4.04
N LYS A 270 19.12 7.84 -4.71
CA LYS A 270 19.07 7.11 -5.98
C LYS A 270 19.94 7.78 -7.05
N ARG A 271 19.90 9.11 -7.13
CA ARG A 271 20.67 9.90 -8.10
C ARG A 271 22.17 9.79 -7.87
N THR A 272 22.64 9.79 -6.62
CA THR A 272 24.06 9.61 -6.32
C THR A 272 24.54 8.19 -6.63
N ALA A 273 23.72 7.15 -6.38
CA ALA A 273 24.02 5.79 -6.83
C ALA A 273 24.21 5.71 -8.36
N ILE A 274 23.33 6.34 -9.13
CA ILE A 274 23.43 6.42 -10.59
C ILE A 274 24.73 7.09 -11.01
N GLN A 275 25.12 8.20 -10.36
CA GLN A 275 26.38 8.90 -10.66
C GLN A 275 27.61 8.02 -10.36
N HIS A 276 27.61 7.28 -9.26
CA HIS A 276 28.69 6.33 -8.94
C HIS A 276 28.77 5.21 -9.98
N ALA A 277 27.64 4.59 -10.32
CA ALA A 277 27.58 3.56 -11.36
C ALA A 277 28.02 4.11 -12.74
N TYR A 278 27.57 5.30 -13.12
CA TYR A 278 27.94 5.95 -14.38
C TYR A 278 29.45 6.19 -14.47
N ARG A 279 30.06 6.76 -13.42
CA ARG A 279 31.51 6.98 -13.35
C ARG A 279 32.31 5.68 -13.48
N LEU A 280 31.80 4.58 -12.91
CA LEU A 280 32.47 3.28 -12.95
C LEU A 280 32.34 2.59 -14.32
N LEU A 281 31.26 2.88 -15.05
CA LEU A 281 30.98 2.29 -16.37
C LEU A 281 31.67 3.01 -17.52
N ILE A 282 31.97 4.31 -17.38
CA ILE A 282 32.72 5.06 -18.39
C ILE A 282 34.12 4.48 -18.58
N SER A 283 34.56 4.37 -19.83
CA SER A 283 35.94 3.99 -20.13
C SER A 283 36.87 5.19 -19.93
N GLN A 284 37.99 4.99 -19.23
CA GLN A 284 39.06 6.00 -19.11
C GLN A 284 39.57 6.51 -20.46
N ARG A 285 39.40 5.73 -21.54
CA ARG A 285 39.87 6.08 -22.89
C ARG A 285 38.88 6.92 -23.71
N ARG A 286 37.58 6.92 -23.37
CA ARG A 286 36.54 7.71 -24.05
C ARG A 286 35.46 8.14 -23.03
N PRO A 287 35.56 9.33 -22.42
CA PRO A 287 34.62 9.79 -21.40
C PRO A 287 33.25 10.23 -21.95
N ALA A 288 32.98 10.04 -23.24
CA ALA A 288 31.82 10.59 -23.93
C ALA A 288 30.47 9.93 -23.59
N GLY A 289 30.45 8.77 -22.93
CA GLY A 289 29.21 8.12 -22.46
C GLY A 289 29.32 6.60 -22.32
N ILE A 290 28.21 5.96 -21.95
CA ILE A 290 28.13 4.50 -21.79
C ILE A 290 27.79 3.87 -23.14
N SER A 291 28.65 2.95 -23.61
CA SER A 291 28.40 2.13 -24.80
C SER A 291 27.43 0.97 -24.51
N TYR A 292 26.79 0.46 -25.55
CA TYR A 292 25.89 -0.71 -25.41
C TYR A 292 26.58 -1.91 -24.73
N ARG A 293 27.87 -2.17 -25.03
CA ARG A 293 28.63 -3.27 -24.40
C ARG A 293 28.74 -3.11 -22.88
N GLN A 294 28.97 -1.89 -22.39
CA GLN A 294 29.06 -1.61 -20.95
C GLN A 294 27.68 -1.71 -20.29
N PHE A 295 26.64 -1.19 -20.93
CA PHE A 295 25.27 -1.32 -20.46
C PHE A 295 24.81 -2.79 -20.42
N GLU A 296 25.18 -3.57 -21.43
CA GLU A 296 24.90 -5.00 -21.47
C GLU A 296 25.57 -5.72 -20.30
N GLY A 297 26.84 -5.41 -20.02
CA GLY A 297 27.59 -5.93 -18.89
C GLY A 297 26.92 -5.62 -17.55
N LEU A 298 26.47 -4.37 -17.36
CA LEU A 298 25.72 -3.96 -16.17
C LEU A 298 24.41 -4.77 -16.01
N MET A 299 23.61 -4.85 -17.07
CA MET A 299 22.27 -5.46 -16.99
C MET A 299 22.33 -6.96 -16.70
N ARG A 300 23.41 -7.66 -17.09
CA ARG A 300 23.62 -9.07 -16.73
C ARG A 300 23.72 -9.29 -15.21
N PHE A 301 24.24 -8.32 -14.45
CA PHE A 301 24.34 -8.41 -12.98
C PHE A 301 23.16 -7.75 -12.28
N TYR A 302 22.69 -6.59 -12.77
CA TYR A 302 21.59 -5.86 -12.14
C TYR A 302 20.24 -6.58 -12.30
N LYS A 303 19.96 -7.13 -13.50
CA LYS A 303 18.75 -7.92 -13.79
C LYS A 303 19.08 -9.16 -14.62
N PRO A 304 19.58 -10.25 -13.99
CA PRO A 304 20.09 -11.42 -14.71
C PRO A 304 19.03 -12.18 -15.53
N ARG A 305 17.75 -12.09 -15.15
CA ARG A 305 16.63 -12.77 -15.84
C ARG A 305 16.18 -12.09 -17.14
N MET A 306 16.79 -10.98 -17.52
CA MET A 306 16.38 -10.16 -18.66
C MET A 306 16.95 -10.68 -19.99
N SER A 307 16.10 -10.83 -21.00
CA SER A 307 16.52 -11.32 -22.32
C SER A 307 17.43 -10.31 -23.03
N ALA A 308 18.25 -10.77 -23.98
CA ALA A 308 19.12 -9.90 -24.77
C ALA A 308 18.34 -8.84 -25.56
N ARG A 309 17.16 -9.22 -26.10
CA ARG A 309 16.26 -8.31 -26.80
C ARG A 309 15.74 -7.20 -25.88
N GLU A 310 15.27 -7.55 -24.69
CA GLU A 310 14.79 -6.57 -23.72
C GLU A 310 15.91 -5.62 -23.31
N ARG A 311 17.14 -6.13 -23.09
CA ARG A 311 18.31 -5.30 -22.75
C ARG A 311 18.63 -4.28 -23.85
N TYR A 312 18.49 -4.67 -25.12
CA TYR A 312 18.63 -3.72 -26.22
C TYR A 312 17.49 -2.68 -26.26
N LEU A 313 16.25 -3.11 -26.04
CA LEU A 313 15.11 -2.20 -26.01
C LEU A 313 15.20 -1.19 -24.87
N THR A 314 15.64 -1.59 -23.68
CA THR A 314 15.89 -0.62 -22.59
C THR A 314 17.00 0.34 -22.93
N PHE A 315 18.12 -0.12 -23.47
CA PHE A 315 19.19 0.78 -23.92
C PHE A 315 18.67 1.83 -24.92
N LYS A 316 17.90 1.38 -25.91
CA LYS A 316 17.29 2.27 -26.91
C LYS A 316 16.28 3.24 -26.30
N ALA A 317 15.51 2.80 -25.31
CA ALA A 317 14.51 3.63 -24.64
C ALA A 317 15.12 4.68 -23.70
N LEU A 318 16.27 4.38 -23.08
CA LEU A 318 17.04 5.40 -22.36
C LEU A 318 17.62 6.44 -23.33
N ASN A 319 18.04 6.01 -24.52
CA ASN A 319 18.72 6.86 -25.48
C ASN A 319 17.76 7.76 -26.26
N GLN A 320 17.45 8.94 -25.70
CA GLN A 320 16.58 9.92 -26.36
C GLN A 320 17.26 10.62 -27.55
N ASN A 321 18.59 10.75 -27.52
CA ASN A 321 19.36 11.54 -28.49
C ASN A 321 19.82 10.76 -29.74
N ASN A 322 19.42 9.48 -29.87
CA ASN A 322 19.85 8.56 -30.95
C ASN A 322 21.38 8.43 -31.13
N THR A 323 22.19 8.85 -30.16
CA THR A 323 23.64 8.71 -30.17
C THR A 323 24.04 7.29 -29.79
N PRO A 324 25.15 6.72 -30.27
CA PRO A 324 25.58 5.37 -29.88
C PRO A 324 26.02 5.25 -28.41
N LEU A 325 25.98 6.34 -27.65
CA LEU A 325 26.40 6.47 -26.26
C LEU A 325 25.24 7.04 -25.43
N LEU A 326 25.11 6.57 -24.19
CA LEU A 326 24.21 7.15 -23.20
C LEU A 326 24.91 8.25 -22.41
N SER A 327 24.30 9.43 -22.34
CA SER A 327 24.74 10.51 -21.47
C SER A 327 24.29 10.28 -20.03
N LEU A 328 24.87 11.04 -19.09
CA LEU A 328 24.47 11.00 -17.69
C LEU A 328 23.02 11.49 -17.48
N LYS A 329 22.51 12.38 -18.35
CA LYS A 329 21.11 12.85 -18.30
C LYS A 329 20.16 11.71 -18.63
N ASP A 330 20.45 11.00 -19.72
CA ASP A 330 19.67 9.84 -20.18
C ASP A 330 19.71 8.69 -19.16
N PHE A 331 20.86 8.53 -18.49
CA PHE A 331 21.06 7.46 -17.51
C PHE A 331 20.35 7.69 -16.16
N TYR A 332 19.83 8.89 -15.89
CA TYR A 332 19.07 9.15 -14.66
C TYR A 332 17.76 8.35 -14.57
N ASP A 333 17.15 8.04 -15.72
CA ASP A 333 15.86 7.35 -15.79
C ASP A 333 16.00 5.82 -15.78
N ILE A 334 17.20 5.30 -15.47
CA ILE A 334 17.47 3.86 -15.46
C ILE A 334 16.50 3.06 -14.57
N TYR A 335 16.14 3.57 -13.39
CA TYR A 335 15.22 2.85 -12.50
C TYR A 335 13.83 2.69 -13.10
N GLU A 336 13.34 3.70 -13.81
CA GLU A 336 12.01 3.71 -14.42
C GLU A 336 11.98 2.81 -15.65
N VAL A 337 12.93 3.01 -16.57
CA VAL A 337 12.95 2.27 -17.84
C VAL A 337 13.35 0.81 -17.65
N ALA A 338 14.28 0.51 -16.72
CA ALA A 338 14.66 -0.87 -16.44
C ALA A 338 13.54 -1.67 -15.73
N ALA A 339 12.55 -1.00 -15.12
CA ALA A 339 11.39 -1.66 -14.51
C ALA A 339 10.33 -2.08 -15.53
N LEU A 340 10.35 -1.52 -16.74
CA LEU A 340 9.38 -1.83 -17.80
C LEU A 340 9.59 -3.26 -18.34
N LYS A 341 8.47 -3.92 -18.68
CA LYS A 341 8.47 -5.21 -19.39
C LYS A 341 8.12 -4.98 -20.85
N TRP A 342 8.97 -5.46 -21.75
CA TRP A 342 8.76 -5.30 -23.18
C TRP A 342 7.90 -6.42 -23.73
N LYS A 343 6.81 -6.07 -24.40
CA LYS A 343 5.98 -7.02 -25.13
C LYS A 343 5.95 -6.61 -26.60
N ALA A 344 6.15 -7.57 -27.49
CA ALA A 344 5.93 -7.35 -28.91
C ALA A 344 4.43 -7.18 -29.15
N LYS A 345 4.03 -6.15 -29.88
CA LYS A 345 2.69 -6.06 -30.44
C LYS A 345 2.61 -7.09 -31.56
N LYS A 346 1.90 -8.20 -31.33
CA LYS A 346 1.61 -9.19 -32.38
C LYS A 346 0.47 -8.63 -33.23
N ASN A 347 0.65 -8.58 -34.55
CA ASN A 347 -0.40 -8.18 -35.50
C ASN A 347 -1.40 -9.30 -35.79
N ARG A 348 -1.22 -10.51 -35.24
CA ARG A 348 -2.26 -11.55 -35.27
C ARG A 348 -3.36 -11.12 -34.31
N GLU A 349 -4.45 -10.58 -34.86
CA GLU A 349 -5.53 -10.00 -34.08
C GLU A 349 -6.35 -11.05 -33.33
N HIS A 350 -6.33 -12.32 -33.78
CA HIS A 350 -7.25 -13.34 -33.30
C HIS A 350 -6.58 -14.69 -33.00
N TRP A 351 -7.00 -15.33 -31.92
CA TRP A 351 -6.48 -16.65 -31.51
C TRP A 351 -6.93 -17.79 -32.43
N PHE A 352 -8.00 -17.56 -33.21
CA PHE A 352 -8.63 -18.52 -34.10
C PHE A 352 -8.09 -18.48 -35.55
N ASP A 353 -7.04 -17.70 -35.82
CA ASP A 353 -6.39 -17.65 -37.14
C ASP A 353 -5.78 -19.00 -37.58
N GLU A 354 -5.60 -19.94 -36.65
CA GLU A 354 -5.07 -21.29 -36.90
C GLU A 354 -6.16 -22.36 -37.14
N LEU A 355 -7.44 -21.99 -37.06
CA LEU A 355 -8.57 -22.92 -37.19
C LEU A 355 -9.05 -23.11 -38.65
N PRO A 356 -9.66 -24.26 -38.99
CA PRO A 356 -10.24 -24.50 -40.31
C PRO A 356 -11.32 -23.47 -40.67
N ARG A 357 -11.53 -23.22 -41.97
CA ARG A 357 -12.35 -22.11 -42.49
C ARG A 357 -13.78 -22.03 -41.91
N THR A 358 -14.40 -23.18 -41.60
CA THR A 358 -15.75 -23.25 -41.01
C THR A 358 -15.78 -22.72 -39.59
N ALA A 359 -14.84 -23.14 -38.74
CA ALA A 359 -14.70 -22.66 -37.36
C ALA A 359 -14.27 -21.18 -37.33
N LEU A 360 -13.41 -20.75 -38.24
CA LEU A 360 -12.98 -19.36 -38.36
C LEU A 360 -14.18 -18.42 -38.57
N LEU A 361 -15.13 -18.80 -39.42
CA LEU A 361 -16.34 -18.02 -39.70
C LEU A 361 -17.23 -17.86 -38.46
N ILE A 362 -17.36 -18.92 -37.67
CA ILE A 362 -18.09 -18.93 -36.39
C ILE A 362 -17.42 -17.97 -35.38
N PHE A 363 -16.12 -18.11 -35.15
CA PHE A 363 -15.40 -17.27 -34.18
C PHE A 363 -15.31 -15.80 -34.63
N LYS A 364 -15.20 -15.54 -35.93
CA LYS A 364 -15.28 -14.19 -36.48
C LYS A 364 -16.64 -13.55 -36.24
N GLY A 365 -17.73 -14.31 -36.42
CA GLY A 365 -19.08 -13.86 -36.07
C GLY A 365 -19.23 -13.56 -34.58
N ILE A 366 -18.75 -14.46 -33.71
CA ILE A 366 -18.78 -14.26 -32.24
C ILE A 366 -17.97 -13.01 -31.85
N ASN A 367 -16.80 -12.80 -32.45
CA ASN A 367 -15.98 -11.63 -32.16
C ASN A 367 -16.68 -10.31 -32.55
N ILE A 368 -17.31 -10.26 -33.73
CA ILE A 368 -18.10 -9.11 -34.17
C ILE A 368 -19.28 -8.85 -33.22
N LEU A 369 -19.98 -9.91 -32.81
CA LEU A 369 -21.09 -9.82 -31.86
C LEU A 369 -20.64 -9.27 -30.50
N VAL A 370 -19.59 -9.84 -29.91
CA VAL A 370 -19.08 -9.46 -28.59
C VAL A 370 -18.51 -8.04 -28.57
N LYS A 371 -17.86 -7.60 -29.66
CA LYS A 371 -17.34 -6.23 -29.79
C LYS A 371 -18.44 -5.19 -30.09
N SER A 372 -19.64 -5.62 -30.48
CA SER A 372 -20.74 -4.70 -30.76
C SER A 372 -21.17 -3.93 -29.50
N LYS A 373 -21.46 -2.62 -29.65
CA LYS A 373 -22.02 -1.81 -28.56
C LYS A 373 -23.39 -2.34 -28.10
N ALA A 374 -24.17 -2.91 -29.03
CA ALA A 374 -25.48 -3.48 -28.75
C ALA A 374 -25.39 -4.63 -27.73
N PHE A 375 -24.42 -5.54 -27.88
CA PHE A 375 -24.21 -6.63 -26.92
C PHE A 375 -23.85 -6.11 -25.52
N GLN A 376 -23.03 -5.05 -25.42
CA GLN A 376 -22.70 -4.44 -24.14
C GLN A 376 -23.92 -3.81 -23.46
N TYR A 377 -24.74 -3.04 -24.19
CA TYR A 377 -25.97 -2.45 -23.66
C TYR A 377 -27.00 -3.51 -23.25
N PHE A 378 -27.13 -4.59 -24.04
CA PHE A 378 -27.97 -5.72 -23.69
C PHE A 378 -27.56 -6.34 -22.34
N MET A 379 -26.26 -6.58 -22.13
CA MET A 379 -25.79 -7.12 -20.86
C MET A 379 -26.02 -6.15 -19.69
N TYR A 380 -25.88 -4.83 -19.88
CA TYR A 380 -26.24 -3.86 -18.85
C TYR A 380 -27.73 -3.87 -18.52
N LEU A 381 -28.59 -4.03 -19.53
CA LEU A 381 -30.03 -4.19 -19.33
C LEU A 381 -30.34 -5.46 -18.52
N VAL A 382 -29.71 -6.59 -18.84
CA VAL A 382 -29.86 -7.85 -18.09
C VAL A 382 -29.48 -7.65 -16.62
N VAL A 383 -28.35 -6.98 -16.35
CA VAL A 383 -27.90 -6.69 -14.98
C VAL A 383 -28.90 -5.79 -14.25
N ALA A 384 -29.45 -4.77 -14.92
CA ALA A 384 -30.46 -3.88 -14.35
C ALA A 384 -31.76 -4.62 -14.01
N VAL A 385 -32.26 -5.46 -14.93
CA VAL A 385 -33.45 -6.29 -14.72
C VAL A 385 -33.24 -7.27 -13.58
N ASN A 386 -32.07 -7.91 -13.49
CA ASN A 386 -31.71 -8.77 -12.36
C ASN A 386 -31.73 -8.00 -11.03
N GLY A 387 -31.20 -6.77 -11.01
CA GLY A 387 -31.24 -5.91 -9.82
C GLY A 387 -32.65 -5.57 -9.35
N VAL A 388 -33.54 -5.19 -10.30
CA VAL A 388 -34.96 -4.96 -10.01
C VAL A 388 -35.64 -6.23 -9.53
N TRP A 389 -35.35 -7.38 -10.15
CA TRP A 389 -35.90 -8.66 -9.75
C TRP A 389 -35.52 -9.03 -8.32
N ILE A 390 -34.22 -8.92 -7.97
CA ILE A 390 -33.73 -9.16 -6.61
C ILE A 390 -34.44 -8.23 -5.62
N LEU A 391 -34.66 -6.96 -5.97
CA LEU A 391 -35.34 -6.00 -5.11
C LEU A 391 -36.84 -6.34 -4.91
N VAL A 392 -37.54 -6.75 -5.96
CA VAL A 392 -38.95 -7.18 -5.86
C VAL A 392 -39.05 -8.46 -5.03
N GLU A 393 -38.16 -9.42 -5.27
CA GLU A 393 -38.08 -10.68 -4.54
C GLU A 393 -37.84 -10.42 -3.05
N THR A 394 -36.96 -9.49 -2.67
CA THR A 394 -36.72 -9.14 -1.26
C THR A 394 -37.93 -8.46 -0.60
N PHE A 395 -38.68 -7.63 -1.33
CA PHE A 395 -39.92 -7.03 -0.81
C PHE A 395 -41.05 -8.06 -0.65
N MET A 396 -41.18 -9.01 -1.58
CA MET A 396 -42.18 -10.08 -1.49
C MET A 396 -41.83 -11.10 -0.40
N LEU A 397 -40.54 -11.33 -0.14
CA LEU A 397 -40.03 -12.25 0.87
C LEU A 397 -39.90 -11.64 2.28
N LYS A 398 -40.44 -10.43 2.53
CA LYS A 398 -40.38 -9.70 3.82
C LYS A 398 -41.02 -10.46 5.01
N GLY A 399 -41.42 -11.72 4.83
CA GLY A 399 -41.91 -12.66 5.83
C GLY A 399 -40.97 -13.82 6.24
N GLY A 400 -39.68 -13.86 5.85
CA GLY A 400 -38.68 -14.70 6.56
C GLY A 400 -37.93 -15.81 5.79
N ASN A 401 -38.05 -15.90 4.46
CA ASN A 401 -37.55 -17.06 3.71
C ASN A 401 -36.18 -16.87 2.99
N PHE A 402 -35.30 -15.98 3.46
CA PHE A 402 -33.93 -15.88 2.89
C PHE A 402 -33.14 -17.20 3.00
N PHE A 403 -33.51 -18.06 3.95
CA PHE A 403 -32.91 -19.37 4.21
C PHE A 403 -33.77 -20.55 3.71
N SER A 404 -34.67 -20.32 2.76
CA SER A 404 -35.27 -21.49 2.09
C SER A 404 -34.18 -22.21 1.30
N LYS A 405 -34.02 -23.51 1.55
CA LYS A 405 -33.07 -24.39 0.85
C LYS A 405 -33.32 -24.46 -0.67
N HIS A 406 -34.45 -23.93 -1.14
CA HIS A 406 -34.78 -23.86 -2.55
C HIS A 406 -34.11 -22.67 -3.25
N VAL A 407 -33.25 -22.99 -4.22
CA VAL A 407 -32.70 -22.01 -5.16
C VAL A 407 -33.85 -21.46 -6.01
N PRO A 408 -34.04 -20.14 -6.09
CA PRO A 408 -35.06 -19.57 -6.94
C PRO A 408 -34.71 -19.79 -8.41
N TRP A 409 -35.69 -20.19 -9.22
CA TRP A 409 -35.51 -20.42 -10.66
C TRP A 409 -34.96 -19.18 -11.40
N SER A 410 -35.32 -17.98 -10.93
CA SER A 410 -34.79 -16.70 -11.44
C SER A 410 -33.26 -16.65 -11.38
N TYR A 411 -32.66 -17.15 -10.29
CA TYR A 411 -31.20 -17.18 -10.12
C TYR A 411 -30.53 -18.09 -11.15
N LEU A 412 -31.11 -19.26 -11.43
CA LEU A 412 -30.63 -20.17 -12.47
C LEU A 412 -30.68 -19.51 -13.85
N VAL A 413 -31.77 -18.81 -14.17
CA VAL A 413 -31.91 -18.08 -15.44
C VAL A 413 -30.83 -17.02 -15.58
N PHE A 414 -30.64 -16.13 -14.60
CA PHE A 414 -29.60 -15.10 -14.70
C PHE A 414 -28.19 -15.69 -14.73
N LEU A 415 -27.92 -16.75 -13.95
CA LEU A 415 -26.61 -17.41 -13.94
C LEU A 415 -26.29 -18.04 -15.31
N THR A 416 -27.26 -18.67 -15.96
CA THR A 416 -27.07 -19.22 -17.32
C THR A 416 -26.79 -18.12 -18.33
N ILE A 417 -27.51 -16.99 -18.28
CA ILE A 417 -27.25 -15.83 -19.16
C ILE A 417 -25.80 -15.33 -18.96
N TYR A 418 -25.34 -15.17 -17.72
CA TYR A 418 -23.96 -14.76 -17.45
C TYR A 418 -22.92 -15.81 -17.83
N GLY A 419 -23.24 -17.11 -17.72
CA GLY A 419 -22.39 -18.20 -18.18
C GLY A 419 -22.21 -18.19 -19.69
N VAL A 420 -23.31 -18.00 -20.44
CA VAL A 420 -23.28 -17.87 -21.90
C VAL A 420 -22.52 -16.61 -22.33
N GLU A 421 -22.75 -15.47 -21.67
CA GLU A 421 -21.99 -14.23 -21.88
C GLU A 421 -20.47 -14.49 -21.74
N LEU A 422 -20.07 -15.15 -20.65
CA LEU A 422 -18.68 -15.47 -20.37
C LEU A 422 -18.09 -16.35 -21.46
N PHE A 423 -18.79 -17.42 -21.85
CA PHE A 423 -18.34 -18.32 -22.89
C PHE A 423 -18.16 -17.59 -24.24
N LEU A 424 -19.13 -16.77 -24.63
CA LEU A 424 -19.07 -15.95 -25.83
C LEU A 424 -17.89 -14.96 -25.80
N LYS A 425 -17.67 -14.27 -24.68
CA LYS A 425 -16.55 -13.32 -24.54
C LYS A 425 -15.19 -14.00 -24.61
N VAL A 426 -15.03 -15.13 -23.91
CA VAL A 426 -13.78 -15.91 -23.91
C VAL A 426 -13.51 -16.48 -25.30
N ALA A 427 -14.53 -16.98 -25.99
CA ALA A 427 -14.43 -17.47 -27.36
C ALA A 427 -14.13 -16.36 -28.39
N GLY A 428 -14.77 -15.19 -28.26
CA GLY A 428 -14.64 -14.10 -29.23
C GLY A 428 -13.33 -13.30 -29.12
N LEU A 429 -12.90 -12.97 -27.89
CA LEU A 429 -11.68 -12.19 -27.63
C LEU A 429 -10.45 -13.10 -27.44
N GLY A 430 -10.67 -14.36 -27.06
CA GLY A 430 -9.62 -15.27 -26.62
C GLY A 430 -9.27 -15.10 -25.14
N PRO A 431 -8.79 -16.16 -24.48
CA PRO A 431 -8.57 -16.17 -23.03
C PRO A 431 -7.51 -15.15 -22.58
N VAL A 432 -6.48 -14.90 -23.40
CA VAL A 432 -5.39 -13.98 -23.06
C VAL A 432 -5.83 -12.52 -23.09
N GLU A 433 -6.58 -12.11 -24.13
CA GLU A 433 -7.10 -10.75 -24.24
C GLU A 433 -8.23 -10.52 -23.21
N TYR A 434 -9.09 -11.52 -23.00
CA TYR A 434 -10.17 -11.45 -22.01
C TYR A 434 -9.64 -11.23 -20.58
N LEU A 435 -8.66 -12.04 -20.13
CA LEU A 435 -8.08 -11.93 -18.78
C LEU A 435 -7.19 -10.67 -18.60
N SER A 436 -6.85 -9.97 -19.68
CA SER A 436 -6.05 -8.74 -19.58
C SER A 436 -6.82 -7.55 -19.00
N SER A 437 -8.16 -7.56 -19.14
CA SER A 437 -9.02 -6.53 -18.55
C SER A 437 -9.45 -6.94 -17.14
N GLY A 438 -9.12 -6.11 -16.14
CA GLY A 438 -9.50 -6.37 -14.74
C GLY A 438 -11.01 -6.52 -14.53
N TRP A 439 -11.81 -5.82 -15.34
CA TRP A 439 -13.26 -5.90 -15.30
C TRP A 439 -13.82 -7.21 -15.85
N ASN A 440 -13.19 -7.77 -16.89
CA ASN A 440 -13.54 -9.09 -17.39
C ASN A 440 -13.09 -10.19 -16.43
N LEU A 441 -11.92 -10.03 -15.80
CA LEU A 441 -11.44 -10.92 -14.74
C LEU A 441 -12.40 -10.95 -13.53
N PHE A 442 -12.97 -9.80 -13.16
CA PHE A 442 -14.00 -9.72 -12.12
C PHE A 442 -15.31 -10.42 -12.54
N ASP A 443 -15.78 -10.24 -13.77
CA ASP A 443 -16.97 -10.96 -14.25
C ASP A 443 -16.75 -12.47 -14.24
N PHE A 444 -15.56 -12.90 -14.67
CA PHE A 444 -15.12 -14.29 -14.63
C PHE A 444 -15.10 -14.85 -13.21
N SER A 445 -14.48 -14.14 -12.26
CA SER A 445 -14.41 -14.63 -10.88
C SER A 445 -15.79 -14.73 -10.24
N VAL A 446 -16.67 -13.73 -10.42
CA VAL A 446 -18.02 -13.74 -9.85
C VAL A 446 -18.91 -14.82 -10.47
N THR A 447 -18.83 -15.03 -11.78
CA THR A 447 -19.59 -16.11 -12.44
C THR A 447 -19.10 -17.49 -12.04
N VAL A 448 -17.78 -17.74 -12.05
CA VAL A 448 -17.20 -19.02 -11.64
C VAL A 448 -17.51 -19.32 -10.18
N PHE A 449 -17.43 -18.31 -9.30
CA PHE A 449 -17.79 -18.48 -7.89
C PHE A 449 -19.28 -18.81 -7.73
N ALA A 450 -20.17 -18.18 -8.50
CA ALA A 450 -21.59 -18.50 -8.50
C ALA A 450 -21.88 -19.93 -9.00
N PHE A 451 -21.22 -20.40 -10.06
CA PHE A 451 -21.32 -21.79 -10.52
C PHE A 451 -20.79 -22.77 -9.47
N LEU A 452 -19.68 -22.45 -8.80
CA LEU A 452 -19.13 -23.28 -7.72
C LEU A 452 -20.10 -23.38 -6.54
N GLY A 453 -20.76 -22.27 -6.17
CA GLY A 453 -21.80 -22.26 -5.15
C GLY A 453 -23.01 -23.12 -5.51
N LEU A 454 -23.47 -23.03 -6.77
CA LEU A 454 -24.57 -23.87 -7.25
C LEU A 454 -24.19 -25.37 -7.25
N LEU A 455 -22.98 -25.70 -7.70
CA LEU A 455 -22.48 -27.07 -7.72
C LEU A 455 -22.32 -27.63 -6.30
N ALA A 456 -21.77 -26.85 -5.36
CA ALA A 456 -21.62 -27.25 -3.97
C ALA A 456 -22.98 -27.50 -3.29
N LEU A 457 -23.99 -26.69 -3.61
CA LEU A 457 -25.35 -26.90 -3.12
C LEU A 457 -25.98 -28.17 -3.72
N ALA A 458 -25.74 -28.45 -5.01
CA ALA A 458 -26.18 -29.70 -5.63
C ALA A 458 -25.52 -30.94 -5.01
N LEU A 459 -24.30 -30.80 -4.48
CA LEU A 459 -23.59 -31.83 -3.71
C LEU A 459 -23.98 -31.85 -2.22
N ASN A 460 -25.04 -31.16 -1.81
CA ASN A 460 -25.53 -31.05 -0.43
C ASN A 460 -24.51 -30.50 0.58
N MET A 461 -23.56 -29.65 0.13
CA MET A 461 -22.63 -28.97 1.03
C MET A 461 -23.24 -27.68 1.57
N GLU A 462 -24.05 -27.80 2.63
CA GLU A 462 -24.77 -26.70 3.32
C GLU A 462 -23.91 -25.44 3.60
N PRO A 463 -22.63 -25.53 4.02
CA PRO A 463 -21.83 -24.35 4.32
C PRO A 463 -21.58 -23.43 3.13
N PHE A 464 -21.80 -23.85 1.89
CA PHE A 464 -21.57 -23.03 0.69
C PHE A 464 -22.81 -22.23 0.24
N TYR A 465 -23.94 -22.32 0.95
CA TYR A 465 -25.15 -21.56 0.62
C TYR A 465 -24.91 -20.03 0.64
N PHE A 466 -23.96 -19.52 1.45
CA PHE A 466 -23.61 -18.10 1.47
C PHE A 466 -23.19 -17.57 0.09
N ILE A 467 -22.65 -18.42 -0.80
CA ILE A 467 -22.26 -18.02 -2.15
C ILE A 467 -23.49 -17.59 -2.97
N VAL A 468 -24.62 -18.28 -2.80
CA VAL A 468 -25.90 -17.94 -3.45
C VAL A 468 -26.46 -16.64 -2.87
N VAL A 469 -26.29 -16.42 -1.57
CA VAL A 469 -26.67 -15.16 -0.89
C VAL A 469 -25.91 -13.96 -1.44
N LEU A 470 -24.67 -14.14 -1.91
CA LEU A 470 -23.84 -13.09 -2.52
C LEU A 470 -24.24 -12.74 -3.98
N ARG A 471 -25.39 -13.21 -4.49
CA ARG A 471 -25.94 -12.84 -5.80
C ARG A 471 -25.96 -11.33 -6.12
N PRO A 472 -26.20 -10.39 -5.17
CA PRO A 472 -26.15 -8.96 -5.48
C PRO A 472 -24.77 -8.44 -5.90
N LEU A 473 -23.68 -9.17 -5.62
CA LEU A 473 -22.34 -8.81 -6.11
C LEU A 473 -22.28 -8.76 -7.64
N GLN A 474 -23.17 -9.47 -8.34
CA GLN A 474 -23.30 -9.41 -9.80
C GLN A 474 -23.73 -8.00 -10.28
N LEU A 475 -24.40 -7.21 -9.44
CA LEU A 475 -24.83 -5.85 -9.77
C LEU A 475 -23.68 -4.84 -9.80
N LEU A 476 -22.52 -5.17 -9.18
CA LEU A 476 -21.31 -4.36 -9.27
C LEU A 476 -20.84 -4.15 -10.72
N ARG A 477 -21.28 -5.01 -11.65
CA ARG A 477 -21.05 -4.84 -13.09
C ARG A 477 -21.64 -3.56 -13.64
N LEU A 478 -22.72 -3.05 -13.06
CA LEU A 478 -23.35 -1.80 -13.48
C LEU A 478 -22.44 -0.58 -13.22
N PHE A 479 -21.53 -0.67 -12.25
CA PHE A 479 -20.56 0.40 -11.97
C PHE A 479 -19.58 0.64 -13.12
N LYS A 480 -19.42 -0.32 -14.03
CA LYS A 480 -18.62 -0.16 -15.27
C LYS A 480 -19.18 0.91 -16.20
N LEU A 481 -20.49 1.18 -16.13
CA LEU A 481 -21.18 2.09 -17.04
C LEU A 481 -20.68 3.53 -16.89
N LYS A 482 -20.50 3.99 -15.64
CA LYS A 482 -20.12 5.38 -15.36
C LYS A 482 -18.61 5.50 -15.17
N GLU A 483 -18.01 6.40 -15.94
CA GLU A 483 -16.57 6.67 -15.89
C GLU A 483 -16.07 7.03 -14.48
N ARG A 484 -16.84 7.82 -13.73
CA ARG A 484 -16.48 8.20 -12.35
C ARG A 484 -16.26 6.98 -11.45
N TYR A 485 -17.07 5.93 -11.55
CA TYR A 485 -16.89 4.72 -10.73
C TYR A 485 -15.68 3.91 -11.16
N ARG A 486 -15.38 3.87 -12.46
CA ARG A 486 -14.16 3.25 -12.97
C ARG A 486 -12.92 3.93 -12.37
N ASN A 487 -12.86 5.25 -12.44
CA ASN A 487 -11.74 6.01 -11.88
C ASN A 487 -11.57 5.77 -10.36
N VAL A 488 -12.67 5.68 -9.61
CA VAL A 488 -12.61 5.37 -8.17
C VAL A 488 -12.06 3.96 -7.91
N LEU A 489 -12.52 2.95 -8.64
CA LEU A 489 -12.04 1.59 -8.45
C LEU A 489 -10.60 1.40 -8.94
N ASP A 490 -10.23 2.01 -10.05
CA ASP A 490 -8.87 1.98 -10.59
C ASP A 490 -7.89 2.62 -9.59
N THR A 491 -8.23 3.79 -9.04
CA THR A 491 -7.43 4.42 -7.98
C THR A 491 -7.40 3.61 -6.68
N MET A 492 -8.51 2.97 -6.29
CA MET A 492 -8.54 2.07 -5.13
C MET A 492 -7.59 0.88 -5.30
N PHE A 493 -7.59 0.22 -6.46
CA PHE A 493 -6.70 -0.91 -6.74
C PHE A 493 -5.23 -0.47 -6.88
N GLU A 494 -4.97 0.71 -7.44
CA GLU A 494 -3.62 1.27 -7.50
C GLU A 494 -3.06 1.63 -6.11
N LEU A 495 -3.93 2.15 -5.23
CA LEU A 495 -3.56 2.52 -3.86
C LEU A 495 -3.57 1.33 -2.90
N LEU A 496 -4.22 0.21 -3.23
CA LEU A 496 -4.34 -0.95 -2.34
C LEU A 496 -3.00 -1.46 -1.78
N PRO A 497 -1.92 -1.60 -2.57
CA PRO A 497 -0.63 -2.00 -2.02
C PRO A 497 0.00 -0.94 -1.10
N ARG A 498 -0.35 0.35 -1.27
CA ARG A 498 0.08 1.43 -0.38
C ARG A 498 -0.74 1.42 0.91
N MET A 499 -2.06 1.25 0.83
CA MET A 499 -2.96 1.10 1.98
C MET A 499 -2.59 -0.12 2.82
N ALA A 500 -2.28 -1.25 2.17
CA ALA A 500 -1.81 -2.45 2.86
C ALA A 500 -0.56 -2.15 3.71
N ARG A 501 0.36 -1.28 3.27
CA ARG A 501 1.55 -0.89 4.08
C ARG A 501 1.20 -0.05 5.32
N TYR A 502 0.04 0.58 5.37
CA TYR A 502 -0.47 1.22 6.60
C TYR A 502 -1.10 0.19 7.56
N CYS A 503 -1.55 -0.97 7.05
CA CYS A 503 -2.29 -1.96 7.85
C CYS A 503 -1.56 -3.31 8.13
N GLN A 504 -0.57 -3.77 7.34
CA GLN A 504 0.16 -5.06 7.52
C GLN A 504 1.35 -5.23 6.50
N PRO A 505 2.27 -6.21 6.68
CA PRO A 505 3.40 -6.43 5.76
C PRO A 505 2.92 -6.97 4.39
N PRO A 506 3.67 -6.73 3.28
CA PRO A 506 3.18 -6.95 1.92
C PRO A 506 3.00 -8.44 1.57
N PRO A 507 2.02 -8.79 0.72
CA PRO A 507 2.05 -10.07 0.03
C PRO A 507 3.15 -10.07 -1.04
N TRP A 508 3.63 -11.27 -1.33
CA TRP A 508 4.63 -11.64 -2.33
C TRP A 508 4.49 -10.94 -3.70
N PRO A 509 5.57 -10.81 -4.47
CA PRO A 509 5.50 -10.25 -5.82
C PRO A 509 4.84 -11.28 -6.76
N ALA A 510 3.55 -11.12 -7.01
CA ALA A 510 2.85 -11.83 -8.07
C ALA A 510 2.49 -10.86 -9.21
N GLY A 511 3.15 -11.06 -10.36
CA GLY A 511 2.54 -10.94 -11.69
C GLY A 511 2.19 -9.55 -12.25
N PRO A 512 2.04 -9.41 -13.58
CA PRO A 512 2.08 -8.14 -14.29
C PRO A 512 0.67 -7.58 -14.55
N GLY A 513 0.43 -6.31 -14.22
CA GLY A 513 -0.84 -5.68 -14.56
C GLY A 513 -1.07 -4.32 -13.94
N ALA A 514 -0.13 -3.39 -14.08
CA ALA A 514 -0.40 -1.97 -13.91
C ALA A 514 0.34 -1.25 -15.03
N VAL A 515 -0.42 -0.95 -16.09
CA VAL A 515 0.03 -0.06 -17.15
C VAL A 515 0.01 1.33 -16.55
N TRP A 516 1.18 1.92 -16.33
CA TRP A 516 1.30 3.35 -16.08
C TRP A 516 0.89 4.07 -17.37
N GLN A 517 -0.36 4.52 -17.45
CA GLN A 517 -0.72 5.57 -18.39
C GLN A 517 -0.26 6.88 -17.79
N CYS A 518 0.90 7.37 -18.25
CA CYS A 518 1.22 8.79 -18.11
C CYS A 518 0.11 9.60 -18.82
N PRO A 519 -0.39 10.69 -18.22
CA PRO A 519 -1.20 11.65 -18.95
C PRO A 519 -0.29 12.31 -19.99
N VAL A 520 -0.39 11.86 -21.24
CA VAL A 520 0.06 12.62 -22.40
C VAL A 520 -0.97 13.72 -22.60
N GLY A 521 -0.67 14.94 -22.18
CA GLY A 521 -1.58 16.07 -22.36
C GLY A 521 -1.37 17.26 -21.43
N ALA A 522 -0.16 17.81 -21.38
CA ALA A 522 0.07 19.20 -21.01
C ALA A 522 1.30 19.67 -21.77
N GLY A 523 1.09 19.95 -23.06
CA GLY A 523 2.07 20.67 -23.86
C GLY A 523 2.28 22.04 -23.24
N ALA A 524 3.54 22.33 -22.91
CA ALA A 524 3.98 23.67 -22.62
C ALA A 524 3.86 24.50 -23.91
N GLU A 525 2.84 25.34 -24.00
CA GLU A 525 2.83 26.49 -24.90
C GLU A 525 3.80 27.54 -24.33
N TRP A 526 5.05 27.47 -24.79
CA TRP A 526 5.92 28.64 -24.87
C TRP A 526 6.04 28.99 -26.35
N GLN A 527 5.21 29.92 -26.82
CA GLN A 527 5.43 30.59 -28.11
C GLN A 527 6.56 31.60 -27.95
N SER A 528 7.67 31.31 -28.61
CA SER A 528 8.67 32.29 -29.01
C SER A 528 8.38 32.73 -30.44
N GLY A 529 8.46 34.03 -30.70
CA GLY A 529 8.43 34.52 -32.07
C GLY A 529 8.15 36.01 -32.19
N GLU A 530 9.16 36.85 -31.97
CA GLU A 530 9.38 37.99 -32.87
C GLU A 530 10.84 38.44 -32.77
N ARG A 531 11.51 38.46 -33.94
CA ARG A 531 12.90 38.89 -34.13
C ARG A 531 12.91 39.76 -35.38
N SER A 532 13.10 41.06 -35.20
CA SER A 532 13.57 42.07 -36.19
C SER A 532 13.56 43.42 -35.46
N SER A 533 14.44 44.41 -35.61
CA SER A 533 15.59 44.68 -36.47
C SER A 533 16.28 45.93 -35.89
N THR A 534 17.60 46.03 -36.05
CA THR A 534 18.37 47.27 -36.31
C THR A 534 18.18 48.58 -35.49
N LYS A 535 19.33 49.02 -34.96
CA LYS A 535 19.97 50.36 -35.13
C LYS A 535 19.61 51.56 -34.22
N ASP A 536 20.71 52.21 -33.84
CA ASP A 536 20.97 53.64 -33.65
C ASP A 536 20.72 54.34 -32.28
N CYS A 537 21.88 54.68 -31.68
CA CYS A 537 22.32 56.00 -31.21
C CYS A 537 21.47 56.87 -30.27
N ASN A 538 22.16 57.24 -29.17
CA ASN A 538 22.39 58.61 -28.67
C ASN A 538 21.58 59.17 -27.48
N ARG A 539 22.41 59.74 -26.57
CA ARG A 539 22.20 60.84 -25.59
C ARG A 539 21.43 60.55 -24.30
N GLY A 540 22.15 60.61 -23.17
CA GLY A 540 21.60 60.97 -21.85
C GLY A 540 21.54 62.49 -21.68
N PRO A 541 21.77 63.03 -20.48
CA PRO A 541 21.29 62.68 -19.14
C PRO A 541 20.37 63.81 -18.60
N ASP A 542 19.63 63.61 -17.49
CA ASP A 542 19.29 64.71 -16.55
C ASP A 542 18.42 64.23 -15.37
N GLY A 543 18.65 64.83 -14.20
CA GLY A 543 17.61 65.06 -13.20
C GLY A 543 17.63 64.19 -11.94
N ALA A 544 18.26 64.74 -10.88
CA ALA A 544 18.32 64.19 -9.52
C ALA A 544 16.99 64.43 -8.72
N PRO A 545 16.91 64.21 -7.38
CA PRO A 545 15.89 63.38 -6.73
C PRO A 545 14.88 64.16 -5.85
N ARG A 546 13.76 63.54 -5.43
CA ARG A 546 12.95 63.99 -4.27
C ARG A 546 12.30 62.85 -3.48
N SER A 547 12.87 62.63 -2.30
CA SER A 547 12.27 62.54 -0.95
C SER A 547 10.74 62.34 -0.76
N LEU A 548 10.46 61.39 0.14
CA LEU A 548 9.59 61.44 1.35
C LEU A 548 8.05 61.36 1.26
N GLU A 549 7.54 60.68 2.30
CA GLU A 549 6.18 60.65 2.90
C GLU A 549 5.10 59.75 2.27
N SER A 550 4.91 58.53 2.80
CA SER A 550 4.08 58.19 3.98
C SER A 550 4.01 56.68 4.16
#